data_AF-A0A1Q8YJU4-F1
#
_entry.id   AF-A0A1Q8YJU4-F1
#
_cell.length_a   1.000
_cell.length_b   1.000
_cell.length_c   1.000
_cell.angle_alpha   90.00
_cell.angle_beta   90.00
_cell.angle_gamma   90.00
#
_symmetry.space_group_name_H-M   'P 1'
#
loop_
_entity.id
_entity.type
_entity.pdbx_description
1 polymer ?
#
loop_
_entity_poly.entity_id
_entity_poly.type
_entity_poly.pdbx_seq_one_letter_code
_entity_poly.pdbx_strand_id
1 'polypeptide(L)'
;MGAHMKTTIDLSGALFVMAKKLARERQTSLRALVEEGLRRVLSEATSQVKPAFKLEDARVHGEEMLLPNARDWQQLEEDHVLSRNLQSTP
;
A
#
# COMPACT_ATOMS: atom_id res chain seq x y z
N MET A 1 31.57 8.14 -20.00
CA MET A 1 31.05 7.84 -21.35
C MET A 1 30.07 6.69 -21.24
N GLY A 2 28.87 6.85 -21.83
CA GLY A 2 27.96 5.75 -22.19
C GLY A 2 26.93 5.31 -21.14
N ALA A 3 25.73 5.89 -21.16
CA ALA A 3 24.52 5.21 -20.67
C ALA A 3 23.22 5.81 -21.24
N HIS A 4 23.25 6.38 -22.45
CA HIS A 4 22.03 6.85 -23.09
C HIS A 4 21.69 5.91 -24.24
N MET A 5 20.67 5.08 -24.03
CA MET A 5 20.11 4.25 -25.09
C MET A 5 19.05 5.04 -25.86
N LYS A 6 19.03 4.85 -27.18
CA LYS A 6 17.92 5.30 -28.02
C LYS A 6 16.97 4.11 -28.17
N THR A 7 15.73 4.31 -27.72
CA THR A 7 14.68 3.31 -27.83
C THR A 7 13.60 3.82 -28.75
N THR A 8 13.17 2.99 -29.70
CA THR A 8 11.95 3.23 -30.48
C THR A 8 10.79 2.60 -29.73
N ILE A 9 9.76 3.38 -29.41
CA ILE A 9 8.54 2.93 -28.75
C ILE A 9 7.34 3.34 -29.59
N ASP A 10 6.31 2.50 -29.60
CA ASP A 10 5.03 2.85 -30.21
C ASP A 10 4.22 3.70 -29.22
N LEU A 11 3.65 4.80 -29.70
CA LEU A 11 2.87 5.76 -28.93
C LEU A 11 1.66 6.17 -29.75
N SER A 12 0.50 6.28 -29.09
CA SER A 12 -0.67 6.85 -29.77
C SER A 12 -0.37 8.28 -30.22
N GLY A 13 -0.82 8.64 -31.43
CA GLY A 13 -0.56 9.96 -32.00
C GLY A 13 -1.07 11.10 -31.11
N ALA A 14 -2.24 10.91 -30.48
CA ALA A 14 -2.80 11.85 -29.52
C ALA A 14 -1.87 12.08 -28.31
N LEU A 15 -1.33 11.01 -27.72
CA LEU A 15 -0.41 11.11 -26.58
C LEU A 15 0.89 11.83 -26.99
N PHE A 16 1.43 11.52 -28.17
CA PHE A 16 2.63 12.17 -28.69
C PHE A 16 2.44 13.68 -28.90
N VAL A 17 1.29 14.11 -29.42
CA VAL A 17 0.94 15.53 -29.60
C VAL A 17 0.86 16.23 -28.24
N MET A 18 0.14 15.64 -27.27
CA MET A 18 0.02 16.20 -25.93
C MET A 18 1.39 16.31 -25.23
N ALA A 19 2.22 15.26 -25.30
CA ALA A 19 3.54 15.25 -24.69
C ALA A 19 4.46 16.32 -25.31
N LYS A 20 4.43 16.51 -26.63
CA LYS A 20 5.20 17.58 -27.29
C LYS A 20 4.72 18.97 -26.91
N LYS A 21 3.41 19.18 -26.78
CA LYS A 21 2.84 20.46 -26.32
C LYS A 21 3.34 20.77 -24.90
N LEU A 22 3.25 19.80 -23.99
CA LEU A 22 3.72 19.95 -22.61
C LEU A 22 5.23 20.20 -22.54
N ALA A 23 6.02 19.50 -23.34
CA ALA A 23 7.47 19.68 -23.40
C ALA A 23 7.82 21.13 -23.77
N ARG A 24 7.14 21.68 -24.77
CA ARG A 24 7.31 23.08 -25.20
C ARG A 24 6.91 24.07 -24.09
N GLU A 25 5.75 23.87 -23.47
CA GLU A 25 5.25 24.75 -22.40
C GLU A 25 6.19 24.76 -21.19
N ARG A 26 6.80 23.61 -20.85
CA ARG A 26 7.77 23.48 -19.76
C ARG A 26 9.21 23.75 -20.16
N GLN A 27 9.47 24.19 -21.41
CA GLN A 27 10.81 24.41 -21.95
C GLN A 27 11.76 23.21 -21.74
N THR A 28 11.23 22.00 -21.90
CA THR A 28 11.95 20.74 -21.75
C THR A 28 11.84 19.88 -23.01
N SER A 29 12.52 18.73 -23.02
CA SER A 29 12.45 17.79 -24.14
C SER A 29 11.42 16.69 -23.92
N LEU A 30 10.91 16.11 -25.01
CA LEU A 30 10.08 14.89 -24.94
C LEU A 30 10.81 13.76 -24.21
N ARG A 31 12.12 13.62 -24.44
CA ARG A 31 12.97 12.66 -23.73
C ARG A 31 12.90 12.87 -22.21
N ALA A 32 13.05 14.10 -21.74
CA ALA A 32 13.01 14.40 -20.32
C ALA A 32 11.64 14.06 -19.70
N LEU A 33 10.53 14.33 -20.41
CA LEU A 33 9.20 13.93 -19.96
C LEU A 33 9.04 12.40 -19.90
N VAL A 34 9.55 11.67 -20.90
CA VAL A 34 9.51 10.20 -20.93
C VAL A 34 10.33 9.62 -19.77
N GLU A 35 11.53 10.15 -19.53
CA GLU A 35 12.37 9.72 -18.41
C GLU A 35 11.72 10.04 -17.05
N GLU A 36 11.11 11.22 -16.90
CA GLU A 36 10.38 11.59 -15.68
C GLU A 36 9.20 10.65 -15.42
N GLY A 37 8.38 10.39 -16.44
CA GLY A 37 7.26 9.45 -16.35
C GLY A 37 7.73 8.04 -15.96
N LEU A 38 8.79 7.54 -16.60
CA LEU A 38 9.35 6.23 -16.29
C LEU A 38 9.87 6.15 -14.85
N ARG A 39 10.57 7.18 -14.36
CA ARG A 39 11.04 7.25 -12.96
C ARG A 39 9.88 7.15 -11.97
N ARG A 40 8.75 7.83 -12.25
CA ARG A 40 7.55 7.77 -11.39
C ARG A 40 6.96 6.37 -11.33
N VAL A 41 6.75 5.74 -12.49
CA VAL A 41 6.22 4.36 -12.57
C VAL A 41 7.12 3.37 -11.81
N LEU A 42 8.44 3.49 -11.97
CA LEU A 42 9.38 2.62 -11.26
C LEU A 42 9.35 2.87 -9.73
N SER A 43 9.32 4.14 -9.31
CA SER A 43 9.22 4.52 -7.91
C SER A 43 7.94 4.00 -7.26
N GLU A 44 6.81 4.09 -7.96
CA GLU A 44 5.52 3.54 -7.51
C GLU A 44 5.58 2.03 -7.38
N ALA A 45 6.13 1.33 -8.38
CA ALA A 45 6.31 -0.11 -8.35
C ALA A 45 7.20 -0.57 -7.17
N THR A 46 8.29 0.14 -6.88
CA THR A 46 9.13 -0.17 -5.71
C THR A 46 8.44 0.18 -4.38
N SER A 47 7.61 1.22 -4.38
CA SER A 47 6.88 1.67 -3.18
C SER A 47 5.67 0.78 -2.85
N GLN A 48 5.16 0.01 -3.81
CA GLN A 48 4.10 -0.99 -3.55
C GLN A 48 4.61 -2.17 -2.71
N VAL A 49 5.93 -2.37 -2.63
CA VAL A 49 6.55 -3.24 -1.63
C VAL A 49 6.69 -2.50 -0.29
N LYS A 50 5.62 -1.84 0.16
CA LYS A 50 5.55 -1.45 1.57
C LYS A 50 5.61 -2.77 2.36
N PRO A 51 6.53 -2.92 3.33
CA PRO A 51 6.51 -4.08 4.19
C PRO A 51 5.10 -4.20 4.77
N ALA A 52 4.56 -5.42 4.80
CA ALA A 52 3.29 -5.66 5.47
C ALA A 52 3.32 -4.98 6.84
N PHE A 53 2.21 -4.33 7.21
CA PHE A 53 2.11 -3.65 8.50
C PHE A 53 2.55 -4.61 9.61
N LYS A 54 3.66 -4.27 10.27
CA LYS A 54 4.22 -5.09 11.35
C LYS A 54 3.53 -4.64 12.63
N LEU A 55 2.69 -5.51 13.19
CA LEU A 55 2.12 -5.30 14.51
C LEU A 55 3.25 -5.14 15.53
N GLU A 56 3.18 -4.07 16.33
CA GLU A 56 4.03 -3.93 17.50
C GLU A 56 3.74 -5.09 18.46
N ASP A 57 4.75 -5.53 19.19
CA ASP A 57 4.58 -6.59 20.18
C ASP A 57 3.76 -6.04 21.35
N ALA A 58 2.45 -6.27 21.30
CA ALA A 58 1.48 -5.88 22.30
C ALA A 58 1.07 -7.07 23.19
N ARG A 59 1.91 -8.10 23.30
CA ARG A 59 1.65 -9.23 24.19
C ARG A 59 1.58 -8.74 25.65
N VAL A 60 0.54 -9.17 26.36
CA VAL A 60 0.47 -9.00 27.82
C VAL A 60 1.43 -9.99 28.49
N HIS A 61 2.00 -9.63 29.65
CA HIS A 61 3.02 -10.42 30.36
C HIS A 61 2.45 -11.67 31.08
N GLY A 62 1.48 -12.36 30.48
CA GLY A 62 0.96 -13.62 31.00
C GLY A 62 1.92 -14.78 30.72
N GLU A 63 2.12 -15.66 31.70
CA GLU A 63 3.01 -16.82 31.58
C GLU A 63 2.41 -17.93 30.71
N GLU A 64 1.08 -17.95 30.54
CA GLU A 64 0.35 -19.01 29.85
C GLU A 64 -0.68 -18.46 28.85
N MET A 65 -0.87 -19.18 27.75
CA MET A 65 -1.93 -18.90 26.79
C MET A 65 -3.27 -19.32 27.38
N LEU A 66 -4.08 -18.35 27.81
CA LEU A 66 -5.37 -18.61 28.45
C LEU A 66 -6.38 -19.30 27.51
N LEU A 67 -6.27 -19.07 26.20
CA LEU A 67 -7.20 -19.59 25.19
C LEU A 67 -6.44 -20.10 23.96
N PRO A 68 -6.24 -21.42 23.83
CA PRO A 68 -5.53 -22.00 22.70
C PRO A 68 -6.33 -21.97 21.39
N ASN A 69 -7.66 -21.86 21.46
CA ASN A 69 -8.53 -21.79 20.29
C ASN A 69 -9.24 -20.43 20.22
N ALA A 70 -9.09 -19.75 19.08
CA ALA A 70 -9.70 -18.45 18.86
C ALA A 70 -11.24 -18.47 18.93
N ARG A 71 -11.87 -19.63 18.63
CA ARG A 71 -13.33 -19.78 18.65
C ARG A 71 -13.93 -19.69 20.06
N ASP A 72 -13.12 -19.94 21.08
CA ASP A 72 -13.57 -19.94 22.47
C ASP A 72 -13.79 -18.51 23.00
N TRP A 73 -13.22 -17.50 22.33
CA TRP A 73 -13.45 -16.08 22.63
C TRP A 73 -14.91 -15.66 22.44
N GLN A 74 -15.56 -16.16 21.38
CA GLN A 74 -16.95 -15.79 21.10
C GLN A 74 -17.88 -16.28 22.22
N GLN A 75 -17.64 -17.51 22.71
CA GLN A 75 -18.40 -18.06 23.83
C GLN A 75 -18.18 -17.25 25.11
N LEU A 76 -16.94 -16.83 25.41
CA LEU A 76 -16.65 -16.00 26.58
C LEU A 76 -17.30 -14.62 26.51
N GLU A 77 -17.37 -14.02 25.31
CA GLU A 77 -18.07 -12.76 25.11
C GLU A 77 -19.58 -12.92 25.34
N GLU A 78 -20.18 -13.95 24.77
CA GLU A 78 -21.60 -14.29 24.97
C GLU A 78 -21.90 -14.53 26.47
N ASP A 79 -21.09 -15.33 27.15
CA ASP A 79 -21.22 -15.61 28.58
C ASP A 79 -21.02 -14.34 29.43
N HIS A 80 -20.08 -13.46 29.07
CA HIS A 80 -19.85 -12.19 29.77
C HIS A 80 -21.05 -11.23 29.62
N VAL A 81 -21.63 -11.14 28.42
CA VAL A 81 -22.83 -10.33 28.16
C VAL A 81 -24.02 -10.88 28.94
N LEU A 82 -24.23 -12.20 28.92
CA LEU A 82 -25.32 -12.86 29.64
C LEU A 82 -25.19 -12.68 31.17
N SER A 83 -23.98 -12.82 31.71
CA SER A 83 -23.71 -12.67 33.15
C SER A 83 -23.90 -11.22 33.64
N ARG A 84 -23.50 -10.19 32.87
CA ARG A 84 -23.80 -8.80 33.20
C ARG A 84 -25.31 -8.52 33.24
N ASN A 85 -26.06 -9.08 32.30
CA ASN A 85 -27.50 -8.87 32.19
C ASN A 85 -28.28 -9.60 33.31
N LEU A 86 -27.80 -10.76 33.77
CA LEU A 86 -28.40 -11.48 34.90
C LEU A 86 -28.15 -10.77 36.24
N GLN A 87 -26.97 -10.16 36.43
CA GLN A 87 -26.62 -9.41 37.66
C GLN A 87 -27.30 -8.04 37.78
N SER A 88 -27.99 -7.55 36.75
CA SER A 88 -28.67 -6.25 36.73
C SER A 88 -30.20 -6.34 36.90
N THR A 89 -30.71 -7.51 37.26
CA THR A 89 -32.12 -7.69 37.66
C THR A 89 -32.21 -7.57 39.19
N PRO A 90 -33.03 -6.65 39.76
CA PRO A 90 -33.16 -6.47 41.21
C PRO A 90 -33.81 -7.65 41.92
#